data_AF-A0A6M0BUE3-F1
#
_entry.id   AF-A0A6M0BUE3-F1
#
_cell.length_a   1.000
_cell.length_b   1.000
_cell.length_c   1.000
_cell.angle_alpha   90.00
_cell.angle_beta   90.00
_cell.angle_gamma   90.00
#
_symmetry.space_group_name_H-M   'P 1'
#
loop_
_entity.id
_entity.type
_entity.pdbx_description
1 polymer ?
#
loop_
_entity_poly.entity_id
_entity_poly.type
_entity_poly.pdbx_seq_one_letter_code
_entity_poly.pdbx_strand_id
1 'polypeptide(L)'
;WALMRTISASESNVSRPYNVIYGGKTFSDFSRHPDLCVTIIWGPNRGKCSTAAGRYQFISSTWEEMAKRYHPKPPGLFFWQSYSFEPQDQDAVVHAWLSDRYYWKNDIPNLLRQGELDRVLRLLSGTWTSLGYGIETNSMTRHLPQIYREVLQEEIRFAATSYNRKNALALIEYFPKELDKGTVEKALRGLDFPLIIMPAVISDLPSNSIWFSSRVKIDDVKLVAKTLINAGVKIKAIRPFAEGGYFSEKLIRVGADPQMEERSPLTLTQVRQASKFTR
;
A
#
# COMPACT_ATOMS: atom_id res chain seq x y z
N TRP A 1 4.10 -4.59 10.52
CA TRP A 1 4.97 -4.64 9.34
C TRP A 1 6.45 -4.64 9.72
N ALA A 2 6.89 -3.81 10.67
CA ALA A 2 8.30 -3.73 11.07
C ALA A 2 8.94 -5.06 11.50
N LEU A 3 8.22 -5.87 12.30
CA LEU A 3 8.68 -7.20 12.69
C LEU A 3 8.89 -8.12 11.47
N MET A 4 7.94 -8.14 10.54
CA MET A 4 8.04 -8.97 9.33
C MET A 4 9.20 -8.55 8.43
N ARG A 5 9.46 -7.24 8.28
CA ARG A 5 10.65 -6.72 7.59
C ARG A 5 11.95 -7.12 8.30
N THR A 6 11.93 -7.18 9.64
CA THR A 6 13.08 -7.64 10.44
C THR A 6 13.32 -9.14 10.25
N ILE A 7 12.27 -9.96 10.21
CA ILE A 7 12.38 -11.39 9.88
C ILE A 7 12.96 -11.57 8.48
N SER A 8 12.44 -10.85 7.48
CA SER A 8 12.96 -10.89 6.11
C SER A 8 14.42 -10.46 6.03
N ALA A 9 14.85 -9.45 6.80
CA ALA A 9 16.25 -9.06 6.85
C ALA A 9 17.16 -10.15 7.42
N SER A 10 16.63 -11.05 8.26
CA SER A 10 17.37 -12.19 8.79
C SER A 10 17.37 -13.38 7.83
N GLU A 11 16.21 -13.68 7.25
CA GLU A 11 15.96 -14.89 6.46
C GLU A 11 16.32 -14.75 4.97
N SER A 12 16.11 -13.55 4.41
CA SER A 12 16.15 -13.32 2.96
C SER A 12 16.66 -11.90 2.63
N ASN A 13 17.85 -11.55 3.12
CA ASN A 13 18.46 -10.22 2.89
C ASN A 13 18.97 -10.05 1.44
N VAL A 14 18.05 -10.04 0.48
CA VAL A 14 18.30 -9.91 -0.97
C VAL A 14 17.28 -8.95 -1.59
N SER A 15 17.57 -8.45 -2.79
CA SER A 15 16.72 -7.46 -3.48
C SER A 15 15.34 -8.00 -3.88
N ARG A 16 15.21 -9.32 -4.10
CA ARG A 16 13.95 -9.99 -4.46
C ARG A 16 13.66 -11.11 -3.46
N PRO A 17 13.20 -10.79 -2.24
CA PRO A 17 13.12 -11.77 -1.17
C PRO A 17 11.98 -12.79 -1.38
N TYR A 18 10.91 -12.42 -2.09
CA TYR A 18 9.73 -13.28 -2.24
C TYR A 18 9.92 -14.53 -3.09
N ASN A 19 10.93 -14.55 -3.96
CA ASN A 19 11.16 -15.64 -4.89
C ASN A 19 12.49 -16.36 -4.70
N VAL A 20 13.15 -16.15 -3.56
CA VAL A 20 14.44 -16.76 -3.24
C VAL A 20 14.23 -18.12 -2.57
N ILE A 21 15.08 -19.07 -2.89
CA ILE A 21 15.17 -20.40 -2.28
C ILE A 21 16.47 -20.41 -1.47
N TYR A 22 16.49 -21.20 -0.40
CA TYR A 22 17.70 -21.54 0.32
C TYR A 22 18.89 -21.79 -0.63
N GLY A 23 20.03 -21.17 -0.32
CA GLY A 23 21.22 -21.21 -1.18
C GLY A 23 21.23 -20.20 -2.33
N GLY A 24 20.24 -19.31 -2.42
CA GLY A 24 20.25 -18.15 -3.32
C GLY A 24 19.67 -18.39 -4.72
N LYS A 25 19.12 -19.58 -4.99
CA LYS A 25 18.35 -19.84 -6.21
C LYS A 25 17.04 -19.04 -6.19
N THR A 26 16.40 -18.91 -7.35
CA THR A 26 15.10 -18.27 -7.45
C THR A 26 14.07 -19.14 -8.16
N PHE A 27 12.79 -18.93 -7.87
CA PHE A 27 11.67 -19.49 -8.62
C PHE A 27 10.83 -18.40 -9.28
N SER A 28 9.91 -18.80 -10.16
CA SER A 28 9.02 -17.90 -10.91
C SER A 28 7.55 -18.31 -10.87
N ASP A 29 7.23 -19.56 -10.51
CA ASP A 29 5.85 -20.02 -10.30
C ASP A 29 5.46 -19.80 -8.84
N PHE A 30 4.55 -18.85 -8.61
CA PHE A 30 3.99 -18.53 -7.30
C PHE A 30 2.65 -19.21 -7.03
N SER A 31 2.14 -20.05 -7.93
CA SER A 31 0.86 -20.75 -7.71
C SER A 31 0.91 -21.72 -6.52
N ARG A 32 2.13 -22.06 -6.07
CA ARG A 32 2.41 -22.91 -4.91
C ARG A 32 3.79 -22.64 -4.35
N HIS A 33 4.04 -23.15 -3.16
CA HIS A 33 5.39 -23.24 -2.62
C HIS A 33 6.27 -24.13 -3.53
N PRO A 34 7.51 -23.75 -3.88
CA PRO A 34 8.30 -24.45 -4.89
C PRO A 34 8.71 -25.87 -4.47
N ASP A 35 8.78 -26.13 -3.16
CA ASP A 35 9.15 -27.44 -2.58
C ASP A 35 10.44 -28.04 -3.18
N LEU A 36 11.39 -27.15 -3.50
CA LEU A 36 12.67 -27.54 -4.10
C LEU A 36 13.66 -27.90 -2.99
N CYS A 37 13.96 -29.18 -2.90
CA CYS A 37 14.96 -29.69 -1.97
C CYS A 37 16.37 -29.22 -2.34
N VAL A 38 16.98 -28.42 -1.47
CA VAL A 38 18.38 -27.95 -1.60
C VAL A 38 19.21 -28.53 -0.45
N THR A 39 20.32 -29.17 -0.79
CA THR A 39 21.24 -29.73 0.21
C THR A 39 21.94 -28.62 1.00
N ILE A 40 21.89 -28.75 2.32
CA ILE A 40 22.57 -27.85 3.27
C ILE A 40 24.06 -28.18 3.25
N ILE A 41 24.88 -27.20 2.86
CA ILE A 41 26.33 -27.39 2.67
C ILE A 41 27.17 -26.98 3.90
N TRP A 42 26.60 -26.21 4.84
CA TRP A 42 27.28 -25.72 6.04
C TRP A 42 26.34 -25.70 7.25
N GLY A 43 26.90 -25.64 8.47
CA GLY A 43 26.13 -25.54 9.72
C GLY A 43 25.72 -26.90 10.32
N PRO A 44 24.95 -26.89 11.42
CA PRO A 44 24.60 -28.09 12.19
C PRO A 44 23.74 -29.09 11.41
N ASN A 45 23.08 -28.64 10.33
CA ASN A 45 22.23 -29.44 9.48
C ASN A 45 22.89 -29.86 8.16
N ARG A 46 24.22 -29.75 8.03
CA ARG A 46 24.97 -30.14 6.83
C ARG A 46 24.60 -31.56 6.37
N GLY A 47 24.35 -31.71 5.07
CA GLY A 47 23.96 -32.96 4.43
C GLY A 47 22.45 -33.22 4.44
N LYS A 48 21.67 -32.47 5.21
CA LYS A 48 20.20 -32.53 5.16
C LYS A 48 19.65 -31.70 4.00
N CYS A 49 18.37 -31.91 3.70
CA CYS A 49 17.62 -31.14 2.73
C CYS A 49 16.88 -29.97 3.41
N SER A 50 16.95 -28.78 2.81
CA SER A 50 16.06 -27.66 3.11
C SER A 50 15.18 -27.36 1.90
N THR A 51 13.88 -27.17 2.14
CA THR A 51 12.93 -26.66 1.13
C THR A 51 12.64 -25.18 1.32
N ALA A 52 13.42 -24.48 2.15
CA ALA A 52 13.11 -23.11 2.55
C ALA A 52 13.05 -22.16 1.35
N ALA A 53 11.95 -21.41 1.24
CA ALA A 53 11.71 -20.48 0.15
C ALA A 53 10.90 -19.25 0.57
N GLY A 54 10.96 -18.23 -0.29
CA GLY A 54 10.24 -16.98 -0.14
C GLY A 54 10.83 -16.04 0.90
N ARG A 55 10.12 -14.95 1.15
CA ARG A 55 10.58 -13.82 1.97
C ARG A 55 10.86 -14.22 3.41
N TYR A 56 10.16 -15.24 3.88
CA TYR A 56 10.22 -15.70 5.27
C TYR A 56 10.85 -17.09 5.39
N GLN A 57 11.47 -17.59 4.31
CA GLN A 57 12.14 -18.89 4.24
C GLN A 57 11.28 -20.05 4.80
N PHE A 58 10.00 -20.09 4.39
CA PHE A 58 9.12 -21.20 4.74
C PHE A 58 9.68 -22.50 4.18
N ILE A 59 9.75 -23.54 5.00
CA ILE A 59 9.83 -24.91 4.47
C ILE A 59 8.44 -25.36 4.02
N SER A 60 8.37 -26.27 3.05
CA SER A 60 7.13 -26.69 2.39
C SER A 60 6.05 -27.17 3.36
N SER A 61 6.40 -28.00 4.35
CA SER A 61 5.48 -28.48 5.37
C SER A 61 4.92 -27.36 6.26
N THR A 62 5.76 -26.42 6.67
CA THR A 62 5.32 -25.25 7.46
C THR A 62 4.43 -24.35 6.63
N TRP A 63 4.74 -24.14 5.34
CA TRP A 63 3.86 -23.40 4.45
C TRP A 63 2.49 -24.04 4.37
N GLU A 64 2.40 -25.35 4.11
CA GLU A 64 1.14 -26.05 4.00
C GLU A 64 0.32 -25.97 5.29
N GLU A 65 0.95 -26.18 6.45
CA GLU A 65 0.27 -26.09 7.75
C GLU A 65 -0.24 -24.68 8.03
N MET A 66 0.59 -23.65 7.81
CA MET A 66 0.22 -22.27 8.14
C MET A 66 -0.75 -21.69 7.12
N ALA A 67 -0.59 -22.00 5.84
CA ALA A 67 -1.53 -21.58 4.80
C ALA A 67 -2.90 -22.20 5.02
N LYS A 68 -2.98 -23.46 5.47
CA LYS A 68 -4.25 -24.08 5.86
C LYS A 68 -5.02 -23.31 6.94
N ARG A 69 -4.30 -22.68 7.86
CA ARG A 69 -4.89 -21.91 8.97
C ARG A 69 -5.17 -20.45 8.61
N TYR A 70 -4.28 -19.83 7.84
CA TYR A 70 -4.20 -18.37 7.76
C TYR A 70 -4.27 -17.80 6.34
N HIS A 71 -4.31 -18.63 5.29
CA HIS A 71 -4.33 -18.13 3.92
C HIS A 71 -5.65 -17.40 3.62
N PRO A 72 -5.62 -16.18 3.04
CA PRO A 72 -6.83 -15.37 2.83
C PRO A 72 -7.78 -15.94 1.77
N LYS A 73 -7.25 -16.78 0.88
CA LYS A 73 -8.01 -17.45 -0.19
C LYS A 73 -7.79 -18.96 -0.07
N PRO A 74 -8.52 -19.68 0.79
CA PRO A 74 -8.37 -21.12 0.83
C PRO A 74 -8.69 -21.70 -0.56
N PRO A 75 -8.00 -22.77 -1.00
CA PRO A 75 -8.35 -23.45 -2.24
C PRO A 75 -9.83 -23.83 -2.18
N GLY A 76 -10.56 -23.61 -3.28
CA GLY A 76 -11.99 -23.89 -3.34
C GLY A 76 -12.28 -25.38 -3.09
N LEU A 77 -13.56 -25.77 -3.05
CA LEU A 77 -14.03 -27.15 -2.80
C LEU A 77 -13.44 -28.24 -3.73
N PHE A 78 -12.61 -27.87 -4.71
CA PHE A 78 -11.84 -28.78 -5.55
C PHE A 78 -10.49 -29.09 -4.89
N PHE A 79 -10.38 -30.33 -4.40
CA PHE A 79 -9.25 -30.94 -3.67
C PHE A 79 -7.87 -30.97 -4.39
N TRP A 80 -7.69 -30.21 -5.48
CA TRP A 80 -6.47 -30.20 -6.30
C TRP A 80 -5.75 -28.85 -6.33
N GLN A 81 -6.24 -27.83 -5.61
CA GLN A 81 -5.57 -26.53 -5.53
C GLN A 81 -4.63 -26.46 -4.33
N SER A 82 -3.35 -26.21 -4.61
CA SER A 82 -2.36 -25.78 -3.61
C SER A 82 -2.63 -24.35 -3.15
N TYR A 83 -2.21 -24.02 -1.93
CA TYR A 83 -2.21 -22.63 -1.47
C TYR A 83 -1.22 -21.79 -2.28
N SER A 84 -1.71 -20.68 -2.84
CA SER A 84 -0.93 -19.68 -3.56
C SER A 84 0.23 -19.18 -2.71
N PHE A 85 1.43 -19.11 -3.29
CA PHE A 85 2.62 -18.61 -2.62
C PHE A 85 3.04 -17.22 -3.13
N GLU A 86 2.10 -16.48 -3.72
CA GLU A 86 2.29 -15.09 -4.18
C GLU A 86 2.81 -14.18 -3.05
N PRO A 87 3.55 -13.10 -3.37
CA PRO A 87 4.12 -12.20 -2.36
C PRO A 87 3.11 -11.72 -1.31
N GLN A 88 1.89 -11.39 -1.72
CA GLN A 88 0.84 -10.90 -0.82
C GLN A 88 0.32 -12.02 0.08
N ASP A 89 0.30 -13.26 -0.41
CA ASP A 89 -0.18 -14.41 0.35
C ASP A 89 0.88 -14.86 1.39
N GLN A 90 2.17 -14.79 1.05
CA GLN A 90 3.26 -14.97 2.02
C GLN A 90 3.15 -13.96 3.18
N ASP A 91 2.97 -12.68 2.87
CA ASP A 91 2.81 -11.63 3.87
C ASP A 91 1.53 -11.83 4.70
N ALA A 92 0.41 -12.16 4.05
CA ALA A 92 -0.88 -12.36 4.73
C ALA A 92 -0.82 -13.52 5.74
N VAL A 93 -0.25 -14.66 5.33
CA VAL A 93 -0.09 -15.84 6.20
C VAL A 93 0.80 -15.50 7.40
N VAL A 94 1.97 -14.87 7.19
CA VAL A 94 2.86 -14.50 8.31
C VAL A 94 2.21 -13.47 9.22
N HIS A 95 1.53 -12.47 8.67
CA HIS A 95 0.87 -11.44 9.46
C HIS A 95 -0.21 -12.04 10.37
N ALA A 96 -1.08 -12.88 9.81
CA ALA A 96 -2.13 -13.57 10.56
C ALA A 96 -1.53 -14.54 11.58
N TRP A 97 -0.50 -15.30 11.21
CA TRP A 97 0.19 -16.22 12.11
C TRP A 97 0.81 -15.49 13.30
N LEU A 98 1.56 -14.41 13.08
CA LEU A 98 2.15 -13.58 14.16
C LEU A 98 1.08 -12.90 15.03
N SER A 99 -0.14 -12.74 14.53
CA SER A 99 -1.25 -12.15 15.27
C SER A 99 -2.05 -13.17 16.10
N ASP A 100 -1.82 -14.47 15.90
CA ASP A 100 -2.56 -15.53 16.58
C ASP A 100 -2.05 -15.75 18.01
N ARG A 101 -2.80 -15.17 18.97
CA ARG A 101 -2.48 -15.26 20.40
C ARG A 101 -2.58 -16.68 20.96
N TYR A 102 -3.40 -17.53 20.36
CA TYR A 102 -3.58 -18.91 20.81
C TYR A 102 -2.41 -19.78 20.36
N TYR A 103 -1.98 -19.61 19.11
CA TYR A 103 -0.81 -20.32 18.58
C TYR A 103 0.46 -19.96 19.38
N TRP A 104 0.72 -18.66 19.57
CA TRP A 104 1.92 -18.18 20.25
C TRP A 104 1.84 -18.19 21.78
N LYS A 105 0.65 -18.45 22.34
CA LYS A 105 0.34 -18.32 23.77
C LYS A 105 0.77 -16.96 24.36
N ASN A 106 0.86 -15.94 23.50
CA ASN A 106 1.34 -14.58 23.79
C ASN A 106 0.71 -13.61 22.80
N ASP A 107 0.56 -12.35 23.20
CA ASP A 107 0.13 -11.27 22.30
C ASP A 107 1.37 -10.55 21.74
N ILE A 108 1.94 -11.08 20.66
CA ILE A 108 3.13 -10.51 20.00
C ILE A 108 2.91 -9.02 19.66
N PRO A 109 1.79 -8.60 19.03
CA PRO A 109 1.53 -7.17 18.80
C PRO A 109 1.60 -6.33 20.08
N ASN A 110 1.07 -6.82 21.20
CA ASN A 110 1.14 -6.09 22.47
C ASN A 110 2.57 -6.04 23.05
N LEU A 111 3.31 -7.14 23.02
CA LEU A 111 4.71 -7.17 23.46
C LEU A 111 5.57 -6.15 22.69
N LEU A 112 5.37 -6.06 21.36
CA LEU A 112 6.05 -5.06 20.55
C LEU A 112 5.70 -3.62 20.96
N ARG A 113 4.42 -3.33 21.28
CA ARG A 113 4.01 -2.00 21.78
C ARG A 113 4.63 -1.67 23.14
N GLN A 114 4.90 -2.67 23.95
CA GLN A 114 5.57 -2.55 25.24
C GLN A 114 7.11 -2.43 25.12
N GLY A 115 7.65 -2.53 23.91
CA GLY A 115 9.09 -2.48 23.66
C GLY A 115 9.81 -3.80 23.97
N GLU A 116 9.10 -4.90 24.20
CA GLU A 116 9.65 -6.22 24.55
C GLU A 116 10.19 -6.98 23.31
N LEU A 117 10.99 -6.31 22.47
CA LEU A 117 11.50 -6.88 21.22
C LEU A 117 12.32 -8.16 21.46
N ASP A 118 13.21 -8.17 22.45
CA ASP A 118 14.07 -9.32 22.72
C ASP A 118 13.27 -10.56 23.13
N ARG A 119 12.17 -10.36 23.86
CA ARG A 119 11.23 -11.44 24.20
C ARG A 119 10.53 -11.96 22.96
N VAL A 120 10.11 -11.08 22.06
CA VAL A 120 9.50 -11.46 20.78
C VAL A 120 10.50 -12.25 19.92
N LEU A 121 11.73 -11.76 19.74
CA LEU A 121 12.74 -12.49 18.95
C LEU A 121 13.04 -13.87 19.54
N ARG A 122 13.14 -13.98 20.86
CA ARG A 122 13.30 -15.27 21.54
C ARG A 122 12.11 -16.21 21.32
N LEU A 123 10.88 -15.71 21.43
CA LEU A 123 9.66 -16.49 21.17
C LEU A 123 9.63 -17.03 19.74
N LEU A 124 10.08 -16.23 18.77
CA LEU A 124 10.06 -16.57 17.35
C LEU A 124 11.23 -17.45 16.90
N SER A 125 12.30 -17.56 17.70
CA SER A 125 13.55 -18.26 17.35
C SER A 125 13.41 -19.76 17.07
N GLY A 126 12.35 -20.39 17.57
CA GLY A 126 12.04 -21.79 17.26
C GLY A 126 11.51 -21.99 15.85
N THR A 127 10.91 -20.96 15.26
CA THR A 127 10.39 -20.95 13.88
C THR A 127 11.44 -20.39 12.92
N TRP A 128 12.02 -19.24 13.28
CA TRP A 128 13.04 -18.55 12.51
C TRP A 128 14.36 -18.58 13.28
N THR A 129 15.12 -19.65 13.09
CA THR A 129 16.37 -19.94 13.81
C THR A 129 17.43 -18.85 13.65
N SER A 130 17.34 -18.07 12.57
CA SER A 130 18.25 -16.97 12.27
C SER A 130 18.04 -15.70 13.12
N LEU A 131 16.90 -15.58 13.82
CA LEU A 131 16.57 -14.42 14.66
C LEU A 131 17.43 -14.29 15.93
N GLY A 132 18.37 -15.22 16.16
CA GLY A 132 19.09 -15.33 17.41
C GLY A 132 18.36 -16.21 18.40
N TYR A 133 19.05 -16.62 19.47
CA TYR A 133 18.52 -17.52 20.51
C TYR A 133 18.17 -18.96 20.05
N GLY A 134 18.25 -19.25 18.74
CA GLY A 134 18.25 -20.58 18.15
C GLY A 134 19.66 -21.07 17.77
N ILE A 135 19.74 -22.10 16.92
CA ILE A 135 21.01 -22.78 16.57
C ILE A 135 21.69 -22.24 15.30
N GLU A 136 21.07 -21.29 14.57
CA GLU A 136 21.53 -20.85 13.23
C GLU A 136 21.68 -19.32 13.12
N THR A 137 22.32 -18.68 14.10
CA THR A 137 22.64 -17.23 14.02
C THR A 137 23.44 -16.88 12.77
N ASN A 138 23.19 -15.71 12.19
CA ASN A 138 23.88 -15.22 10.99
C ASN A 138 24.44 -13.81 11.18
N SER A 139 24.97 -13.23 10.09
CA SER A 139 25.56 -11.88 10.08
C SER A 139 24.57 -10.78 10.48
N MET A 140 23.27 -11.01 10.30
CA MET A 140 22.21 -10.06 10.60
C MET A 140 21.75 -10.13 12.05
N THR A 141 21.89 -11.29 12.72
CA THR A 141 21.35 -11.53 14.08
C THR A 141 21.69 -10.42 15.08
N ARG A 142 22.95 -9.97 15.14
CA ARG A 142 23.38 -8.91 16.07
C ARG A 142 22.80 -7.52 15.76
N HIS A 143 22.31 -7.31 14.54
CA HIS A 143 21.79 -6.04 14.05
C HIS A 143 20.25 -5.99 14.07
N LEU A 144 19.57 -7.11 14.29
CA LEU A 144 18.10 -7.17 14.26
C LEU A 144 17.40 -6.16 15.18
N PRO A 145 17.87 -5.91 16.43
CA PRO A 145 17.26 -4.88 17.26
C PRO A 145 17.35 -3.48 16.67
N GLN A 146 18.46 -3.16 15.99
CA GLN A 146 18.64 -1.87 15.32
C GLN A 146 17.76 -1.78 14.07
N ILE A 147 17.78 -2.82 13.23
CA ILE A 147 16.96 -2.90 12.01
C ILE A 147 15.48 -2.72 12.34
N TYR A 148 14.98 -3.41 13.37
CA TYR A 148 13.60 -3.26 13.82
C TYR A 148 13.26 -1.82 14.17
N ARG A 149 14.11 -1.13 14.95
CA ARG A 149 13.89 0.27 15.34
C ARG A 149 13.86 1.20 14.14
N GLU A 150 14.81 1.05 13.21
CA GLU A 150 14.90 1.89 12.01
C GLU A 150 13.66 1.71 11.11
N VAL A 151 13.28 0.47 10.87
CA VAL A 151 12.10 0.12 10.08
C VAL A 151 10.81 0.62 10.75
N LEU A 152 10.68 0.45 12.07
CA LEU A 152 9.50 0.92 12.80
C LEU A 152 9.38 2.46 12.71
N GLN A 153 10.49 3.18 12.85
CA GLN A 153 10.51 4.64 12.69
C GLN A 153 10.18 5.08 11.27
N GLU A 154 10.61 4.34 10.25
CA GLU A 154 10.20 4.56 8.86
C GLU A 154 8.68 4.38 8.70
N GLU A 155 8.11 3.28 9.20
CA GLU A 155 6.68 2.99 9.12
C GLU A 155 5.83 4.02 9.86
N ILE A 156 6.25 4.44 11.06
CA ILE A 156 5.58 5.51 11.83
C ILE A 156 5.61 6.83 11.06
N ARG A 157 6.77 7.23 10.52
CA ARG A 157 6.89 8.47 9.73
C ARG A 157 6.03 8.42 8.47
N PHE A 158 6.00 7.28 7.78
CA PHE A 158 5.17 7.09 6.60
C PHE A 158 3.67 7.17 6.95
N ALA A 159 3.24 6.52 8.03
CA ALA A 159 1.87 6.57 8.50
C ALA A 159 1.46 7.99 8.93
N ALA A 160 2.30 8.69 9.70
CA ALA A 160 2.06 10.07 10.11
C ALA A 160 1.99 11.02 8.91
N THR A 161 2.87 10.87 7.92
CA THR A 161 2.84 11.67 6.69
C THR A 161 1.58 11.39 5.87
N SER A 162 1.19 10.13 5.74
CA SER A 162 -0.01 9.71 5.00
C SER A 162 -1.29 10.18 5.67
N TYR A 163 -1.36 10.10 7.00
CA TYR A 163 -2.48 10.61 7.81
C TYR A 163 -2.59 12.14 7.71
N ASN A 164 -1.47 12.85 7.87
CA ASN A 164 -1.43 14.30 7.70
C ASN A 164 -1.79 14.75 6.27
N ARG A 165 -1.44 13.97 5.24
CA ARG A 165 -1.95 14.22 3.87
C ARG A 165 -3.46 14.06 3.80
N LYS A 166 -4.02 12.92 4.20
CA LYS A 166 -5.47 12.66 4.09
C LYS A 166 -6.33 13.68 4.84
N ASN A 167 -5.92 14.13 6.02
CA ASN A 167 -6.61 15.19 6.78
C ASN A 167 -6.36 16.61 6.25
N ALA A 168 -5.35 16.80 5.39
CA ALA A 168 -5.05 18.10 4.79
C ALA A 168 -5.78 18.33 3.45
N LEU A 169 -6.17 17.28 2.72
CA LEU A 169 -6.73 17.36 1.37
C LEU A 169 -8.15 17.94 1.33
N ALA A 170 -8.52 18.52 0.19
CA ALA A 170 -9.87 18.97 -0.09
C ALA A 170 -10.81 17.79 -0.42
N LEU A 171 -12.09 17.95 -0.19
CA LEU A 171 -13.15 17.10 -0.75
C LEU A 171 -13.39 17.53 -2.20
N ILE A 172 -13.45 16.56 -3.12
CA ILE A 172 -13.87 16.79 -4.50
C ILE A 172 -15.36 16.47 -4.61
N GLU A 173 -16.14 17.44 -5.10
CA GLU A 173 -17.54 17.29 -5.47
C GLU A 173 -17.66 17.35 -6.99
N TYR A 174 -18.16 16.28 -7.60
CA TYR A 174 -18.24 16.15 -9.05
C TYR A 174 -19.68 15.97 -9.51
N PHE A 175 -20.07 16.75 -10.52
CA PHE A 175 -21.39 16.71 -11.17
C PHE A 175 -21.25 16.06 -12.57
N PRO A 176 -21.55 14.76 -12.72
CA PRO A 176 -21.23 14.00 -13.92
C PRO A 176 -21.96 14.48 -15.17
N LYS A 177 -21.27 14.48 -16.31
CA LYS A 177 -21.85 14.82 -17.62
C LYS A 177 -21.79 13.62 -18.55
N GLU A 178 -22.87 13.37 -19.28
CA GLU A 178 -22.89 12.34 -20.32
C GLU A 178 -21.81 12.58 -21.38
N LEU A 179 -21.59 13.86 -21.72
CA LEU A 179 -20.57 14.27 -22.68
C LEU A 179 -19.13 14.00 -22.22
N ASP A 180 -18.90 13.83 -20.91
CA ASP A 180 -17.57 13.47 -20.39
C ASP A 180 -17.24 11.98 -20.63
N LYS A 181 -18.23 11.15 -20.96
CA LYS A 181 -18.11 9.71 -21.22
C LYS A 181 -17.32 8.96 -20.14
N GLY A 182 -17.51 9.34 -18.87
CA GLY A 182 -16.81 8.77 -17.71
C GLY A 182 -15.35 9.18 -17.52
N THR A 183 -14.78 10.00 -18.43
CA THR A 183 -13.37 10.41 -18.40
C THR A 183 -13.03 11.18 -17.13
N VAL A 184 -13.88 12.14 -16.75
CA VAL A 184 -13.67 12.99 -15.57
C VAL A 184 -13.73 12.16 -14.30
N GLU A 185 -14.75 11.30 -14.13
CA GLU A 185 -14.86 10.45 -12.95
C GLU A 185 -13.63 9.54 -12.79
N LYS A 186 -13.23 8.87 -13.89
CA LYS A 186 -12.05 8.00 -13.89
C LYS A 186 -10.79 8.77 -13.50
N ALA A 187 -10.60 9.97 -14.01
CA ALA A 187 -9.46 10.82 -13.69
C ALA A 187 -9.46 11.26 -12.21
N LEU A 188 -10.62 11.66 -11.68
CA LEU A 188 -10.76 12.08 -10.29
C LEU A 188 -10.60 10.92 -9.30
N ARG A 189 -11.10 9.72 -9.62
CA ARG A 189 -10.90 8.51 -8.80
C ARG A 189 -9.44 8.05 -8.74
N GLY A 190 -8.62 8.45 -9.70
CA GLY A 190 -7.17 8.22 -9.68
C GLY A 190 -6.41 9.14 -8.72
N LEU A 191 -7.09 10.13 -8.11
CA LEU A 191 -6.52 11.00 -7.11
C LEU A 191 -6.83 10.47 -5.70
N ASP A 192 -5.90 10.68 -4.76
CA ASP A 192 -6.08 10.31 -3.34
C ASP A 192 -7.03 11.25 -2.56
N PHE A 193 -7.85 12.04 -3.27
CA PHE A 193 -8.81 12.96 -2.67
C PHE A 193 -10.12 12.22 -2.36
N PRO A 194 -10.79 12.53 -1.23
CA PRO A 194 -12.19 12.16 -1.05
C PRO A 194 -13.02 12.70 -2.23
N LEU A 195 -13.89 11.86 -2.80
CA LEU A 195 -14.73 12.21 -3.97
C LEU A 195 -16.21 11.88 -3.67
N ILE A 196 -17.07 12.87 -3.80
CA ILE A 196 -18.54 12.70 -3.82
C ILE A 196 -19.10 13.01 -5.21
N ILE A 197 -20.05 12.19 -5.65
CA ILE A 197 -20.74 12.34 -6.93
C ILE A 197 -22.13 12.90 -6.65
N MET A 198 -22.44 14.04 -7.24
CA MET A 198 -23.71 14.74 -7.06
C MET A 198 -24.53 14.71 -8.35
N PRO A 199 -25.87 14.68 -8.29
CA PRO A 199 -26.70 14.70 -9.48
C PRO A 199 -26.46 15.98 -10.30
N ALA A 200 -26.24 15.83 -11.61
CA ALA A 200 -25.98 16.96 -12.48
C ALA A 200 -27.26 17.70 -12.87
N VAL A 201 -27.27 19.01 -12.61
CA VAL A 201 -28.35 19.91 -13.05
C VAL A 201 -28.19 20.32 -14.52
N ILE A 202 -26.95 20.45 -14.99
CA ILE A 202 -26.58 20.76 -16.38
C ILE A 202 -25.94 19.51 -16.97
N SER A 203 -26.53 18.90 -17.99
CA SER A 203 -26.06 17.62 -18.57
C SER A 203 -25.63 17.73 -20.04
N ASP A 204 -26.06 18.78 -20.73
CA ASP A 204 -25.83 19.08 -22.15
C ASP A 204 -24.49 19.77 -22.43
N LEU A 205 -23.70 20.05 -21.39
CA LEU A 205 -22.36 20.62 -21.49
C LEU A 205 -21.32 19.70 -20.82
N PRO A 206 -20.14 19.51 -21.45
CA PRO A 206 -19.05 18.76 -20.82
C PRO A 206 -18.48 19.54 -19.62
N SER A 207 -17.80 18.83 -18.73
CA SER A 207 -17.09 19.47 -17.62
C SER A 207 -16.04 20.44 -18.17
N ASN A 208 -16.18 21.71 -17.83
CA ASN A 208 -15.34 22.80 -18.32
C ASN A 208 -14.84 23.72 -17.20
N SER A 209 -15.24 23.51 -15.95
CA SER A 209 -15.00 24.47 -14.87
C SER A 209 -14.69 23.80 -13.55
N ILE A 210 -13.80 24.44 -12.79
CA ILE A 210 -13.42 24.07 -11.43
C ILE A 210 -13.68 25.26 -10.51
N TRP A 211 -14.36 25.00 -9.39
CA TRP A 211 -14.53 25.96 -8.31
C TRP A 211 -13.88 25.45 -7.04
N PHE A 212 -13.43 26.34 -6.16
CA PHE A 212 -12.84 25.93 -4.89
C PHE A 212 -13.15 26.90 -3.75
N SER A 213 -13.20 26.39 -2.53
CA SER A 213 -13.37 27.23 -1.33
C SER A 213 -12.06 27.90 -0.92
N SER A 214 -12.15 29.02 -0.21
CA SER A 214 -10.97 29.81 0.23
C SER A 214 -10.02 29.05 1.14
N ARG A 215 -10.46 27.93 1.75
CA ARG A 215 -9.66 27.07 2.62
C ARG A 215 -8.84 26.01 1.86
N VAL A 216 -9.08 25.83 0.55
CA VAL A 216 -8.33 24.88 -0.29
C VAL A 216 -6.97 25.46 -0.66
N LYS A 217 -5.91 24.64 -0.55
CA LYS A 217 -4.58 25.05 -1.01
C LYS A 217 -4.56 25.14 -2.54
N ILE A 218 -3.90 26.17 -3.08
CA ILE A 218 -3.79 26.37 -4.52
C ILE A 218 -3.18 25.17 -5.26
N ASP A 219 -2.23 24.47 -4.62
CA ASP A 219 -1.57 23.30 -5.19
C ASP A 219 -2.52 22.12 -5.37
N ASP A 220 -3.51 21.97 -4.48
CA ASP A 220 -4.54 20.94 -4.60
C ASP A 220 -5.45 21.23 -5.80
N VAL A 221 -5.86 22.49 -5.98
CA VAL A 221 -6.63 22.94 -7.15
C VAL A 221 -5.86 22.68 -8.45
N LYS A 222 -4.55 23.01 -8.46
CA LYS A 222 -3.67 22.76 -9.61
C LYS A 222 -3.54 21.28 -9.93
N LEU A 223 -3.44 20.41 -8.91
CA LEU A 223 -3.34 18.97 -9.10
C LEU A 223 -4.60 18.41 -9.75
N VAL A 224 -5.78 18.78 -9.26
CA VAL A 224 -7.07 18.40 -9.88
C VAL A 224 -7.13 18.89 -11.33
N ALA A 225 -6.87 20.18 -11.56
CA ALA A 225 -6.93 20.77 -12.89
C ALA A 225 -5.97 20.11 -13.89
N LYS A 226 -4.70 19.91 -13.50
CA LYS A 226 -3.71 19.25 -14.36
C LYS A 226 -4.11 17.82 -14.69
N THR A 227 -4.70 17.09 -13.74
CA THR A 227 -5.15 15.71 -13.94
C THR A 227 -6.27 15.65 -14.96
N LEU A 228 -7.25 16.56 -14.86
CA LEU A 228 -8.34 16.65 -15.83
C LEU A 228 -7.85 17.06 -17.22
N ILE A 229 -6.98 18.07 -17.32
CA ILE A 229 -6.40 18.51 -18.60
C ILE A 229 -5.59 17.39 -19.25
N ASN A 230 -4.77 16.66 -18.48
CA ASN A 230 -4.02 15.50 -18.96
C ASN A 230 -4.92 14.35 -19.44
N ALA A 231 -6.10 14.20 -18.84
CA ALA A 231 -7.11 13.24 -19.27
C ALA A 231 -7.90 13.71 -20.51
N GLY A 232 -7.54 14.86 -21.10
CA GLY A 232 -8.19 15.41 -22.30
C GLY A 232 -9.43 16.26 -22.01
N VAL A 233 -9.71 16.57 -20.74
CA VAL A 233 -10.86 17.41 -20.34
C VAL A 233 -10.53 18.87 -20.62
N LYS A 234 -11.41 19.54 -21.37
CA LYS A 234 -11.23 20.95 -21.78
C LYS A 234 -11.67 21.90 -20.66
N ILE A 235 -10.87 21.99 -19.60
CA ILE A 235 -11.10 22.95 -18.50
C ILE A 235 -10.85 24.37 -19.00
N LYS A 236 -11.86 25.24 -18.91
CA LYS A 236 -11.88 26.63 -19.41
C LYS A 236 -11.82 27.66 -18.28
N ALA A 237 -12.23 27.30 -17.06
CA ALA A 237 -12.18 28.19 -15.91
C ALA A 237 -11.80 27.46 -14.62
N ILE A 238 -11.00 28.15 -13.80
CA ILE A 238 -10.69 27.76 -12.42
C ILE A 238 -10.86 29.04 -11.59
N ARG A 239 -11.74 29.02 -10.58
CA ARG A 239 -12.04 30.23 -9.78
C ARG A 239 -12.52 29.90 -8.37
N PRO A 240 -12.34 30.80 -7.39
CA PRO A 240 -12.94 30.62 -6.07
C PRO A 240 -14.48 30.68 -6.14
N PHE A 241 -15.16 30.08 -5.15
CA PHE A 241 -16.60 30.30 -4.95
C PHE A 241 -16.91 31.77 -4.65
N ALA A 242 -18.17 32.17 -4.86
CA ALA A 242 -18.67 33.48 -4.48
C ALA A 242 -18.50 33.73 -2.97
N GLU A 243 -18.12 34.96 -2.60
CA GLU A 243 -18.11 35.38 -1.19
C GLU A 243 -19.51 35.26 -0.59
N GLY A 244 -19.60 34.78 0.66
CA GLY A 244 -20.87 34.58 1.38
C GLY A 244 -21.54 33.20 1.17
N GLY A 245 -20.97 32.32 0.34
CA GLY A 245 -21.42 30.92 0.27
C GLY A 245 -21.02 30.12 1.52
N TYR A 246 -21.97 29.39 2.12
CA TYR A 246 -21.76 28.51 3.27
C TYR A 246 -20.96 27.23 2.92
N PHE A 247 -19.77 27.37 2.33
CA PHE A 247 -18.85 26.26 2.12
C PHE A 247 -17.75 26.32 3.18
N SER A 248 -18.09 25.88 4.41
CA SER A 248 -17.17 25.85 5.56
C SER A 248 -16.05 24.80 5.41
N GLU A 249 -16.17 23.91 4.41
CA GLU A 249 -15.27 22.80 4.13
C GLU A 249 -14.23 23.14 3.05
N LYS A 250 -13.10 22.43 3.05
CA LYS A 250 -12.11 22.45 1.96
C LYS A 250 -12.74 21.72 0.77
N LEU A 251 -13.35 22.46 -0.15
CA LEU A 251 -14.15 21.89 -1.24
C LEU A 251 -13.60 22.32 -2.59
N ILE A 252 -13.42 21.35 -3.50
CA ILE A 252 -13.17 21.56 -4.92
C ILE A 252 -14.37 20.99 -5.68
N ARG A 253 -15.05 21.81 -6.49
CA ARG A 253 -16.16 21.38 -7.33
C ARG A 253 -15.74 21.30 -8.78
N VAL A 254 -16.10 20.21 -9.44
CA VAL A 254 -15.88 19.98 -10.88
C VAL A 254 -17.22 19.86 -11.59
N GLY A 255 -17.41 20.63 -12.66
CA GLY A 255 -18.65 20.61 -13.43
C GLY A 255 -18.60 21.50 -14.67
N ALA A 256 -19.78 21.94 -15.11
CA ALA A 256 -19.97 22.76 -16.31
C ALA A 256 -20.48 24.17 -15.96
N ASP A 257 -19.94 25.17 -16.65
CA ASP A 257 -20.40 26.55 -16.67
C ASP A 257 -20.71 26.96 -18.13
N PRO A 258 -21.98 27.20 -18.49
CA PRO A 258 -22.37 27.66 -19.81
C PRO A 258 -21.69 28.97 -20.22
N GLN A 259 -21.42 29.87 -19.27
CA GLN A 259 -20.78 31.17 -19.56
C GLN A 259 -19.34 31.03 -20.06
N MET A 260 -18.72 29.87 -19.83
CA MET A 260 -17.35 29.59 -20.23
C MET A 260 -17.29 28.84 -21.57
N GLU A 261 -18.40 28.55 -22.24
CA GLU A 261 -18.43 27.71 -23.44
C GLU A 261 -17.58 28.27 -24.59
N GLU A 262 -17.63 29.57 -24.85
CA GLU A 262 -16.85 30.19 -25.93
C GLU A 262 -15.37 30.42 -25.57
N ARG A 263 -14.98 30.17 -24.32
CA ARG A 263 -13.62 30.43 -23.86
C ARG A 263 -12.66 29.34 -24.31
N SER A 264 -11.44 29.73 -24.69
CA SER A 264 -10.36 28.76 -24.95
C SER A 264 -10.01 27.97 -23.68
N PRO A 265 -9.76 26.65 -23.78
CA PRO A 265 -9.31 25.85 -22.65
C PRO A 265 -7.97 26.33 -22.07
N LEU A 266 -7.82 26.18 -20.76
CA LEU A 266 -6.58 26.43 -20.04
C LEU A 266 -5.53 25.38 -20.42
N THR A 267 -4.29 25.84 -20.59
CA THR A 267 -3.12 24.97 -20.81
C THR A 267 -2.52 24.50 -19.49
N LEU A 268 -1.80 23.37 -19.52
CA LEU A 268 -1.03 22.89 -18.36
C LEU A 268 -0.04 23.94 -17.84
N THR A 269 0.58 24.71 -18.74
CA THR A 269 1.53 25.77 -18.38
C THR A 269 0.85 26.88 -17.60
N GLN A 270 -0.32 27.36 -18.07
CA GLN A 270 -1.11 28.38 -17.36
C GLN A 270 -1.50 27.90 -15.95
N VAL A 271 -1.96 26.65 -15.81
CA VAL A 271 -2.31 26.09 -14.49
C VAL A 271 -1.10 25.94 -13.58
N ARG A 272 0.05 25.48 -14.10
CA ARG A 272 1.28 25.32 -13.31
C ARG A 272 1.81 26.66 -12.78
N GLN A 273 1.84 27.68 -13.64
CA GLN A 273 2.42 29.00 -13.33
C GLN A 273 1.50 29.91 -12.52
N ALA A 274 0.20 29.63 -12.44
CA ALA A 274 -0.75 30.45 -11.68
C ALA A 274 -0.36 30.55 -10.20
N SER A 275 -0.07 31.74 -9.69
CA SER A 275 0.12 31.96 -8.24
C SER A 275 -1.21 32.10 -7.49
N LYS A 276 -2.28 32.44 -8.20
CA LYS A 276 -3.67 32.51 -7.72
C LYS A 276 -4.65 32.30 -8.87
N PHE A 277 -5.90 31.95 -8.55
CA PHE A 277 -7.02 32.00 -9.48
C PHE A 277 -8.02 33.05 -9.02
N THR A 278 -8.54 33.84 -9.95
CA THR A 278 -9.53 34.89 -9.70
C THR A 278 -10.85 34.54 -10.34
N ARG A 279 -11.92 35.18 -9.86
CA ARG A 279 -13.24 35.08 -10.49
C ARG A 279 -13.25 35.75 -11.85
#